data_AF-A0A939U3I5-F1
#
_entry.id   AF-A0A939U3I5-F1
#
_cell.length_a   1.000
_cell.length_b   1.000
_cell.length_c   1.000
_cell.angle_alpha   90.00
_cell.angle_beta   90.00
_cell.angle_gamma   90.00
#
_symmetry.space_group_name_H-M   'P 1'
#
loop_
_entity.id
_entity.type
_entity.pdbx_description
1 polymer ?
#
loop_
_entity_poly.entity_id
_entity_poly.type
_entity_poly.pdbx_seq_one_letter_code
_entity_poly.pdbx_strand_id
1 'polypeptide(L)'
;MGIRNDVKKIAPEGAVETYRTLRESVIEKEFKFFSNFKVEKDKVVFCNVWGYGDNPKWIAESYVRLLKRTTNMSNSAIAEKVYFITNKPPLKEEMNEEANCITFLKTNSKSAIYALATAGVWVDCNRKESYIQKRRNQIYIQTWHGGLPLKRLEL
;
A
#
# COMPACT_ATOMS: atom_id res chain seq x y z
N MET A 1 -22.93 3.58 -3.34
CA MET A 1 -22.32 4.58 -2.43
C MET A 1 -22.43 4.00 -1.04
N GLY A 2 -21.33 3.77 -0.32
CA GLY A 2 -21.37 3.09 0.97
C GLY A 2 -21.82 4.02 2.09
N ILE A 3 -22.54 3.47 3.07
CA ILE A 3 -23.09 4.13 4.28
C ILE A 3 -22.17 5.20 4.89
N ARG A 4 -20.85 4.95 4.86
CA ARG A 4 -19.81 5.90 5.32
C ARG A 4 -19.82 7.25 4.60
N ASN A 5 -20.10 7.28 3.30
CA ASN A 5 -20.14 8.53 2.52
C ASN A 5 -21.42 9.31 2.77
N ASP A 6 -22.52 8.62 3.08
CA ASP A 6 -23.80 9.27 3.38
C ASP A 6 -23.78 9.87 4.79
N VAL A 7 -23.19 9.17 5.77
CA VAL A 7 -22.97 9.69 7.12
C VAL A 7 -22.07 10.93 7.10
N LYS A 8 -21.05 10.97 6.24
CA LYS A 8 -20.17 12.16 6.09
C LYS A 8 -20.88 13.39 5.52
N LYS A 9 -21.95 13.22 4.73
CA LYS A 9 -22.72 14.34 4.18
C LYS A 9 -23.66 14.98 5.21
N ILE A 10 -24.05 14.21 6.22
CA ILE A 10 -25.03 14.61 7.24
C ILE A 10 -24.32 15.07 8.53
N ALA A 11 -23.10 14.59 8.78
CA ALA A 11 -22.32 14.96 9.95
C ALA A 11 -21.87 16.43 9.87
N PRO A 12 -21.89 17.17 11.00
CA PRO A 12 -21.32 18.52 11.08
C PRO A 12 -19.86 18.50 10.65
N GLU A 13 -19.40 19.52 9.92
CA GLU A 13 -18.03 19.60 9.40
C GLU A 13 -16.98 19.41 10.52
N GLY A 14 -17.20 20.01 11.69
CA GLY A 14 -16.32 19.83 12.85
C GLY A 14 -16.22 18.39 13.36
N ALA A 15 -17.28 17.59 13.24
CA ALA A 15 -17.28 16.18 13.62
C ALA A 15 -16.51 15.32 12.62
N VAL A 16 -16.64 15.62 11.32
CA VAL A 16 -15.88 14.93 10.25
C VAL A 16 -14.39 15.21 10.38
N GLU A 17 -14.04 16.47 10.66
CA GLU A 17 -12.65 16.88 10.85
C GLU A 17 -12.05 16.24 12.11
N THR A 18 -12.75 16.29 13.24
CA THR A 18 -12.30 15.63 14.48
C THR A 18 -12.06 14.13 14.28
N TYR A 19 -12.98 13.44 13.58
CA TYR A 19 -12.79 12.02 13.26
C TYR A 19 -11.56 11.78 12.37
N ARG A 20 -11.34 12.65 11.38
CA ARG A 20 -10.18 12.58 10.49
C ARG A 20 -8.88 12.71 11.29
N THR A 21 -8.75 13.77 12.10
CA THR A 21 -7.56 14.00 12.94
C THR A 21 -7.32 12.85 13.91
N LEU A 22 -8.37 12.34 14.58
CA LEU A 22 -8.25 11.21 15.49
C LEU A 22 -7.74 9.97 14.77
N ARG A 23 -8.31 9.67 13.60
CA ARG A 23 -7.91 8.54 12.77
C ARG A 23 -6.45 8.65 12.32
N GLU A 24 -6.02 9.83 11.87
CA GLU A 24 -4.63 10.10 11.48
C GLU A 24 -3.69 9.87 12.66
N SER A 25 -4.02 10.42 13.84
CA SER A 25 -3.24 10.22 15.07
C SER A 25 -3.15 8.75 15.49
N VAL A 26 -4.22 7.97 15.32
CA VAL A 26 -4.18 6.52 15.58
C VAL A 26 -3.21 5.83 14.62
N ILE A 27 -3.27 6.13 13.33
CA ILE A 27 -2.36 5.54 12.33
C ILE A 27 -0.90 5.91 12.63
N GLU A 28 -0.62 7.16 12.99
CA GLU A 28 0.73 7.58 13.38
C GLU A 28 1.24 6.81 14.59
N LYS A 29 0.40 6.61 15.61
CA LYS A 29 0.75 5.80 16.79
C LYS A 29 1.02 4.36 16.41
N GLU A 30 0.26 3.79 15.48
CA GLU A 30 0.50 2.43 14.96
C GLU A 30 1.83 2.34 14.20
N PHE A 31 2.16 3.33 13.35
CA PHE A 31 3.47 3.41 12.70
C PHE A 31 4.61 3.48 13.71
N LYS A 32 4.49 4.35 14.73
CA LYS A 32 5.48 4.45 15.81
C LYS A 32 5.63 3.13 16.56
N PHE A 33 4.52 2.47 16.90
CA PHE A 33 4.54 1.16 17.55
C PHE A 33 5.25 0.11 16.67
N PHE A 34 4.89 -0.01 15.40
CA PHE A 34 5.49 -0.98 14.49
C PHE A 34 6.93 -0.62 14.06
N SER A 35 7.37 0.62 14.29
CA SER A 35 8.76 1.02 14.04
C SER A 35 9.77 0.33 14.98
N ASN A 36 9.30 -0.27 16.09
CA ASN A 36 10.13 -1.10 16.98
C ASN A 36 10.51 -2.46 16.36
N PHE A 37 9.82 -2.88 15.31
CA PHE A 37 10.10 -4.15 14.62
C PHE A 37 11.21 -3.96 13.59
N LYS A 38 11.97 -5.04 13.34
CA LYS A 38 13.07 -5.02 12.37
C LYS A 38 12.56 -4.74 10.96
N VAL A 39 13.30 -3.95 10.18
CA VAL A 39 13.06 -3.81 8.74
C VAL A 39 13.58 -5.06 8.02
N GLU A 40 12.71 -5.71 7.27
CA GLU A 40 13.00 -6.88 6.44
C GLU A 40 13.36 -6.41 5.03
N LYS A 41 14.64 -6.54 4.66
CA LYS A 41 15.21 -5.99 3.41
C LYS A 41 14.57 -6.57 2.15
N ASP A 42 14.09 -7.81 2.22
CA ASP A 42 13.48 -8.59 1.14
C ASP A 42 11.94 -8.45 1.09
N LYS A 43 11.33 -7.82 2.09
CA LYS A 43 9.91 -7.50 2.10
C LYS A 43 9.62 -6.26 1.26
N VAL A 44 8.71 -6.40 0.29
CA VAL A 44 8.37 -5.35 -0.67
C VAL A 44 6.86 -5.08 -0.63
N VAL A 45 6.50 -3.80 -0.53
CA VAL A 45 5.10 -3.34 -0.52
C VAL A 45 4.84 -2.51 -1.76
N PHE A 46 3.91 -2.98 -2.57
CA PHE A 46 3.36 -2.26 -3.71
C PHE A 46 2.06 -1.57 -3.29
N CYS A 47 1.74 -0.42 -3.88
CA CYS A 47 0.50 0.28 -3.54
C CYS A 47 -0.11 1.01 -4.73
N ASN A 48 -1.39 0.71 -4.96
CA ASN A 48 -2.32 1.50 -5.74
C ASN A 48 -3.67 1.47 -5.01
N VAL A 49 -4.05 2.60 -4.40
CA VAL A 49 -5.23 2.70 -3.53
C VAL A 49 -6.53 2.47 -4.30
N TRP A 50 -6.54 2.76 -5.61
CA TRP A 50 -7.74 2.73 -6.45
C TRP A 50 -8.05 1.36 -7.03
N GLY A 51 -7.07 0.46 -7.11
CA GLY A 51 -7.25 -0.89 -7.64
C GLY A 51 -5.94 -1.60 -7.95
N TYR A 52 -6.02 -2.89 -8.27
CA TYR A 52 -4.87 -3.65 -8.76
C TYR A 52 -4.58 -3.31 -10.22
N GLY A 53 -3.76 -2.28 -10.43
CA GLY A 53 -3.41 -1.76 -11.75
C GLY A 53 -2.28 -0.73 -11.69
N ASP A 54 -2.10 -0.01 -12.79
CA ASP A 54 -1.02 0.98 -12.97
C ASP A 54 0.39 0.34 -12.88
N ASN A 55 1.44 1.15 -12.80
CA ASN A 55 2.82 0.73 -12.72
C ASN A 55 3.08 -0.26 -11.57
N PRO A 56 2.55 -0.06 -10.33
CA PRO A 56 2.85 -1.00 -9.24
C PRO A 56 2.38 -2.42 -9.49
N LYS A 57 1.26 -2.63 -10.22
CA LYS A 57 0.83 -3.98 -10.62
C LYS A 57 1.91 -4.66 -11.46
N TRP A 58 2.33 -4.00 -12.53
CA TRP A 58 3.27 -4.59 -13.49
C TRP A 58 4.65 -4.82 -12.87
N ILE A 59 5.09 -3.92 -11.99
CA ILE A 59 6.34 -4.09 -11.24
C ILE A 59 6.20 -5.27 -10.26
N ALA A 60 5.07 -5.39 -9.53
CA ALA A 60 4.84 -6.48 -8.59
C ALA A 60 4.87 -7.85 -9.29
N GLU A 61 4.13 -8.01 -10.39
CA GLU A 61 4.11 -9.27 -11.14
C GLU A 61 5.49 -9.60 -11.73
N SER A 62 6.21 -8.60 -12.24
CA SER A 62 7.56 -8.80 -12.78
C SER A 62 8.55 -9.19 -11.68
N TYR A 63 8.40 -8.62 -10.49
CA TYR A 63 9.20 -9.00 -9.32
C TYR A 63 8.90 -10.44 -8.88
N VAL A 64 7.62 -10.85 -8.85
CA VAL A 64 7.24 -12.25 -8.58
C VAL A 64 7.84 -13.20 -9.61
N ARG A 65 7.75 -12.87 -10.92
CA ARG A 65 8.40 -13.67 -11.99
C ARG A 65 9.90 -13.80 -11.78
N LEU A 66 10.56 -12.71 -11.39
CA LEU A 66 11.99 -12.71 -11.11
C LEU A 66 12.32 -13.64 -9.92
N LEU A 67 11.58 -13.53 -8.81
CA LEU A 67 11.75 -14.39 -7.64
C LEU A 67 11.58 -15.86 -8.02
N LYS A 68 10.54 -16.22 -8.77
CA LYS A 68 10.32 -17.61 -9.23
C LYS A 68 11.44 -18.16 -10.12
N ARG A 69 12.07 -17.31 -10.94
CA ARG A 69 13.15 -17.73 -11.86
C ARG A 69 14.51 -17.79 -11.20
N THR A 70 14.74 -16.96 -10.18
CA THR A 70 16.06 -16.79 -9.56
C THR A 70 16.17 -17.46 -8.20
N THR A 71 15.05 -17.93 -7.64
CA THR A 71 14.98 -18.59 -6.34
C THR A 71 14.09 -19.83 -6.41
N ASN A 72 14.30 -20.78 -5.50
CA ASN A 72 13.43 -21.94 -5.33
C ASN A 72 12.28 -21.66 -4.33
N MET A 73 11.83 -20.41 -4.22
CA MET A 73 10.77 -20.06 -3.28
C MET A 73 9.41 -20.60 -3.73
N SER A 74 8.65 -21.18 -2.80
CA SER A 74 7.25 -21.52 -3.03
C SER A 74 6.40 -20.25 -3.16
N ASN A 75 5.22 -20.38 -3.77
CA ASN A 75 4.25 -19.28 -3.85
C ASN A 75 3.89 -18.72 -2.46
N SER A 76 3.78 -19.60 -1.43
CA SER A 76 3.53 -19.18 -0.05
C SER A 76 4.68 -18.35 0.54
N ALA A 77 5.92 -18.75 0.29
CA ALA A 77 7.09 -18.00 0.77
C ALA A 77 7.20 -16.63 0.08
N ILE A 78 6.79 -16.50 -1.18
CA ILE A 78 6.71 -15.21 -1.88
C ILE A 78 5.60 -14.35 -1.26
N ALA A 79 4.43 -14.92 -0.98
CA ALA A 79 3.29 -14.21 -0.40
C ALA A 79 3.58 -13.64 1.01
N GLU A 80 4.52 -14.22 1.77
CA GLU A 80 4.98 -13.68 3.05
C GLU A 80 5.86 -12.42 2.92
N LYS A 81 6.35 -12.12 1.71
CA LYS A 81 7.29 -11.01 1.46
C LYS A 81 6.76 -9.97 0.49
N VAL A 82 5.83 -10.34 -0.39
CA VAL A 82 5.29 -9.49 -1.44
C VAL A 82 3.87 -9.10 -1.11
N TYR A 83 3.68 -7.81 -0.80
CA TYR A 83 2.39 -7.26 -0.42
C TYR A 83 1.91 -6.23 -1.43
N PHE A 84 0.59 -6.17 -1.65
CA PHE A 84 -0.04 -5.13 -2.45
C PHE A 84 -1.17 -4.45 -1.68
N ILE A 85 -1.04 -3.15 -1.44
CA ILE A 85 -2.04 -2.34 -0.74
C ILE A 85 -2.99 -1.72 -1.75
N THR A 86 -4.28 -2.07 -1.64
CA THR A 86 -5.37 -1.57 -2.48
C THR A 86 -6.70 -1.62 -1.74
N ASN A 87 -7.64 -0.73 -2.08
CA ASN A 87 -9.02 -0.84 -1.60
C ASN A 87 -9.91 -1.71 -2.51
N LYS A 88 -9.42 -2.07 -3.70
CA LYS A 88 -10.10 -2.92 -4.68
C LYS A 88 -9.12 -4.00 -5.15
N PRO A 89 -8.95 -5.10 -4.39
CA PRO A 89 -8.16 -6.24 -4.84
C PRO A 89 -8.84 -6.90 -6.06
N PRO A 90 -8.08 -7.64 -6.89
CA PRO A 90 -8.67 -8.40 -8.00
C PRO A 90 -9.57 -9.51 -7.46
N LEU A 91 -10.58 -9.90 -8.23
CA LEU A 91 -11.36 -11.10 -7.92
C LEU A 91 -10.49 -12.34 -8.14
N LYS A 92 -10.76 -13.43 -7.40
CA LYS A 92 -9.91 -14.63 -7.43
C LYS A 92 -9.83 -15.24 -8.83
N GLU A 93 -10.92 -15.20 -9.57
CA GLU A 93 -11.08 -15.61 -10.96
C GLU A 93 -10.30 -14.73 -11.96
N GLU A 94 -9.96 -13.50 -11.60
CA GLU A 94 -9.18 -12.56 -12.44
C GLU A 94 -7.67 -12.63 -12.14
N MET A 95 -7.26 -13.39 -11.12
CA MET A 95 -5.87 -13.46 -10.69
C MET A 95 -5.04 -14.38 -11.60
N ASN A 96 -3.97 -13.84 -12.18
CA ASN A 96 -2.93 -14.62 -12.85
C ASN A 96 -2.02 -15.34 -11.84
N GLU A 97 -1.08 -16.14 -12.35
CA GLU A 97 -0.16 -16.94 -11.53
C GLU A 97 0.70 -16.09 -10.58
N GLU A 98 1.09 -14.89 -11.02
CA GLU A 98 1.86 -13.94 -10.23
C GLU A 98 1.04 -13.29 -9.13
N ALA A 99 -0.17 -12.82 -9.45
CA ALA A 99 -1.07 -12.21 -8.49
C ALA A 99 -1.43 -13.19 -7.35
N ASN A 100 -1.53 -14.49 -7.66
CA ASN A 100 -1.71 -15.54 -6.65
C ASN A 100 -0.55 -15.69 -5.64
N CYS A 101 0.61 -15.07 -5.91
CA CYS A 101 1.75 -15.05 -5.00
C CYS A 101 1.84 -13.73 -4.20
N ILE A 102 0.86 -12.83 -4.33
CA ILE A 102 0.87 -11.51 -3.72
C ILE A 102 -0.16 -11.46 -2.60
N THR A 103 0.25 -11.00 -1.41
CA THR A 103 -0.69 -10.77 -0.31
C THR A 103 -1.35 -9.39 -0.43
N PHE A 104 -2.66 -9.38 -0.69
CA PHE A 104 -3.44 -8.15 -0.80
C PHE A 104 -3.87 -7.62 0.57
N LEU A 105 -3.62 -6.34 0.82
CA LEU A 105 -3.95 -5.66 2.07
C LEU A 105 -4.81 -4.41 1.82
N LYS A 106 -5.73 -4.13 2.74
CA LYS A 106 -6.59 -2.95 2.67
C LYS A 106 -5.84 -1.70 3.15
N THR A 107 -6.00 -0.59 2.45
CA THR A 107 -5.37 0.69 2.84
C THR A 107 -5.72 1.07 4.28
N ASN A 108 -4.69 1.44 5.06
CA ASN A 108 -4.79 1.82 6.47
C ASN A 108 -5.36 0.73 7.42
N SER A 109 -5.34 -0.55 7.03
CA SER A 109 -5.51 -1.63 8.00
C SER A 109 -4.24 -1.76 8.85
N LYS A 110 -4.37 -2.32 10.06
CA LYS A 110 -3.20 -2.63 10.91
C LYS A 110 -2.16 -3.49 10.18
N SER A 111 -2.61 -4.45 9.37
CA SER A 111 -1.72 -5.29 8.55
C SER A 111 -0.98 -4.51 7.47
N ALA A 112 -1.65 -3.57 6.78
CA ALA A 112 -1.01 -2.69 5.80
C ALA A 112 0.02 -1.76 6.43
N ILE A 113 -0.31 -1.21 7.61
CA ILE A 113 0.61 -0.35 8.38
C ILE A 113 1.82 -1.15 8.85
N TYR A 114 1.62 -2.36 9.37
CA TYR A 114 2.71 -3.26 9.74
C TYR A 114 3.61 -3.62 8.54
N ALA A 115 3.01 -3.98 7.41
CA ALA A 115 3.73 -4.28 6.18
C ALA A 115 4.57 -3.08 5.73
N LEU A 116 4.01 -1.87 5.70
CA LEU A 116 4.75 -0.65 5.39
C LEU A 116 5.87 -0.40 6.42
N ALA A 117 5.59 -0.46 7.72
CA ALA A 117 6.57 -0.17 8.77
C ALA A 117 7.77 -1.15 8.80
N THR A 118 7.59 -2.38 8.31
CA THR A 118 8.61 -3.44 8.32
C THR A 118 9.23 -3.72 6.95
N ALA A 119 8.65 -3.26 5.84
CA ALA A 119 9.19 -3.50 4.50
C ALA A 119 10.50 -2.77 4.23
N GLY A 120 11.39 -3.40 3.46
CA GLY A 120 12.63 -2.79 2.97
C GLY A 120 12.37 -1.82 1.81
N VAL A 121 11.38 -2.12 0.97
CA VAL A 121 11.07 -1.34 -0.23
C VAL A 121 9.57 -1.08 -0.35
N TRP A 122 9.22 0.16 -0.68
CA TRP A 122 7.87 0.61 -1.01
C TRP A 122 7.85 1.04 -2.48
N VAL A 123 6.86 0.59 -3.25
CA VAL A 123 6.64 0.99 -4.64
C VAL A 123 5.22 1.53 -4.76
N ASP A 124 5.10 2.83 -5.01
CA ASP A 124 3.82 3.52 -5.10
C ASP A 124 3.63 4.19 -6.43
N CYS A 125 2.36 4.40 -6.74
CA CYS A 125 1.92 5.36 -7.73
C CYS A 125 1.14 6.51 -7.08
N ASN A 126 0.56 6.29 -5.89
CA ASN A 126 -0.13 7.34 -5.13
C ASN A 126 0.82 8.13 -4.24
N ARG A 127 0.49 9.40 -3.99
CA ARG A 127 1.14 10.18 -2.93
C ARG A 127 0.85 9.53 -1.57
N LYS A 128 1.88 9.40 -0.74
CA LYS A 128 1.73 8.98 0.64
C LYS A 128 1.23 10.15 1.49
N GLU A 129 0.25 9.87 2.35
CA GLU A 129 -0.28 10.82 3.30
C GLU A 129 0.76 11.16 4.38
N SER A 130 0.65 12.36 4.97
CA SER A 130 1.61 12.88 5.96
C SER A 130 1.76 12.00 7.21
N TYR A 131 0.70 11.29 7.58
CA TYR A 131 0.69 10.38 8.73
C TYR A 131 1.45 9.06 8.50
N ILE A 132 1.92 8.80 7.28
CA ILE A 132 2.70 7.60 6.94
C ILE A 132 4.18 7.87 7.21
N GLN A 133 4.78 7.10 8.12
CA GLN A 133 6.13 7.37 8.62
C GLN A 133 7.16 6.40 8.03
N LYS A 134 7.89 6.84 7.00
CA LYS A 134 9.01 6.09 6.43
C LYS A 134 10.22 6.15 7.35
N ARG A 135 10.88 5.00 7.55
CA ARG A 135 12.10 4.86 8.33
C ARG A 135 13.35 5.06 7.46
N ARG A 136 14.50 5.34 8.08
CA ARG A 136 15.78 5.60 7.38
C ARG A 136 16.24 4.45 6.48
N ASN A 137 16.02 3.20 6.89
CA ASN A 137 16.51 2.00 6.19
C ASN A 137 15.54 1.44 5.13
N GLN A 138 14.51 2.21 4.76
CA GLN A 138 13.51 1.83 3.77
C GLN A 138 13.68 2.65 2.49
N ILE A 139 13.51 2.00 1.34
CA ILE A 139 13.55 2.63 0.02
C ILE A 139 12.12 2.93 -0.40
N TYR A 140 11.86 4.14 -0.87
CA TYR A 140 10.56 4.56 -1.42
C TYR A 140 10.72 4.91 -2.89
N ILE A 141 10.02 4.16 -3.74
CA ILE A 141 10.00 4.35 -5.19
C ILE A 141 8.62 4.90 -5.55
N GLN A 142 8.58 6.11 -6.10
CA GLN A 142 7.36 6.74 -6.58
C GLN A 142 7.34 6.70 -8.10
N THR A 143 6.32 6.05 -8.66
CA THR A 143 6.11 5.90 -10.10
C THR A 143 5.19 6.98 -10.67
N TRP A 144 4.56 7.77 -9.79
CA TRP A 144 3.53 8.74 -10.13
C TRP A 144 2.33 8.10 -10.84
N HIS A 145 1.42 8.94 -11.33
CA HIS A 145 0.30 8.54 -12.17
C HIS A 145 0.14 9.53 -13.31
N GLY A 146 0.25 9.02 -14.54
CA GLY A 146 0.19 9.84 -15.76
C GLY A 146 1.57 10.32 -16.20
N GLY A 147 1.95 9.98 -17.45
CA GLY A 147 3.29 10.26 -17.97
C GLY A 147 3.54 11.73 -18.30
N LEU A 148 2.53 12.46 -18.79
CA LEU A 148 2.64 13.88 -19.18
C LEU A 148 1.58 14.70 -18.44
N PRO A 149 1.98 15.62 -17.54
CA PRO A 149 1.04 16.46 -16.84
C PRO A 149 0.50 17.55 -17.77
N LEU A 150 -0.80 17.49 -18.09
CA LEU A 150 -1.48 18.53 -18.88
C LEU A 150 -1.80 19.79 -18.04
N LYS A 151 -1.94 19.63 -16.72
CA LYS A 151 -2.23 20.70 -15.77
C LYS A 151 -1.04 20.87 -14.83
N ARG A 152 -0.80 22.09 -14.34
CA ARG A 152 0.17 22.35 -13.27
C ARG A 152 -0.26 21.59 -12.02
N LEU A 153 0.63 20.76 -11.47
CA LEU A 153 0.33 19.84 -10.36
C LEU A 153 0.85 20.34 -9.02
N GLU A 154 2.04 20.94 -9.01
CA GLU A 154 2.68 21.47 -7.81
C GLU A 154 3.01 22.96 -8.01
N LEU A 155 3.07 23.68 -6.90
CA LEU A 155 3.33 25.13 -6.84
C LEU A 155 4.78 25.43 -7.23
#